data_AF-A0A7L4ZQN5-F1
#
_entry.id   AF-A0A7L4ZQN5-F1
#
_cell.length_a   1.000
_cell.length_b   1.000
_cell.length_c   1.000
_cell.angle_alpha   90.00
_cell.angle_beta   90.00
_cell.angle_gamma   90.00
#
_symmetry.space_group_name_H-M   'P 1'
#
loop_
_entity.id
_entity.type
_entity.pdbx_description
1 polymer ?
#
loop_
_entity_poly.entity_id
_entity_poly.type
_entity_poly.pdbx_seq_one_letter_code
_entity_poly.pdbx_strand_id
1 'polypeptide(L)'
;MPISDNPNYSKGHFLRVYEYIIKPACILADFKPVRADDVLNTNHIALDILKRIIDSDMALCDLSTQNPNVLYELGIRQAFNKPVVLIKDSKTNRIFDIQGFRDLEYDENLRIDNVQDIVENLAEIIKVTFKEKDTQINSLVKLLGITPAELNGSTNISIETELILNNLSSIDKRLNNIENFSKPQTRDNNPKPVNEEPLFDEFDSSEEKLTVTEISQLKKGDKVAHIRFGIGTLVKIEGNLEDLNSFIGEFNFKKGGYKKLLLRYANLYKSSR
;
A
#
# COMPACT_ATOMS: atom_id res chain seq x y z
N MET A 1 -13.13 12.07 -10.49
CA MET A 1 -12.41 13.32 -10.80
C MET A 1 -10.94 12.99 -11.06
N PRO A 2 -10.19 13.80 -11.83
CA PRO A 2 -8.77 13.52 -12.07
C PRO A 2 -7.97 13.46 -10.77
N ILE A 3 -7.23 12.36 -10.56
CA ILE A 3 -6.39 12.15 -9.37
C ILE A 3 -5.07 12.91 -9.51
N SER A 4 -4.47 12.84 -10.71
CA SER A 4 -3.20 13.46 -11.03
C SER A 4 -3.38 14.86 -11.62
N ASP A 5 -2.35 15.68 -11.46
CA ASP A 5 -2.26 16.96 -12.15
C ASP A 5 -2.25 16.77 -13.67
N ASN A 6 -2.79 17.76 -14.39
CA ASN A 6 -2.79 17.81 -15.84
C ASN A 6 -1.89 18.99 -16.30
N PRO A 7 -1.05 18.83 -17.35
CA PRO A 7 -0.17 19.89 -17.83
C PRO A 7 -0.88 21.21 -18.18
N ASN A 8 -2.15 21.14 -18.56
CA ASN A 8 -2.96 22.31 -18.94
C ASN A 8 -3.57 23.06 -17.75
N TYR A 9 -3.20 22.69 -16.52
CA TYR A 9 -3.75 23.21 -15.27
C TYR A 9 -2.64 23.52 -14.29
N SER A 10 -2.90 24.44 -13.37
CA SER A 10 -1.96 24.72 -12.28
C SER A 10 -1.89 23.52 -11.32
N LYS A 11 -0.71 23.29 -10.75
CA LYS A 11 -0.47 22.19 -9.83
C LYS A 11 -1.48 22.21 -8.67
N GLY A 12 -2.07 21.05 -8.36
CA GLY A 12 -3.08 20.88 -7.32
C GLY A 12 -4.44 21.49 -7.67
N HIS A 13 -4.73 21.81 -8.94
CA HIS A 13 -6.01 22.38 -9.34
C HIS A 13 -7.19 21.51 -8.91
N PHE A 14 -7.20 20.22 -9.24
CA PHE A 14 -8.30 19.31 -8.87
C PHE A 14 -8.43 19.13 -7.36
N LEU A 15 -7.32 19.20 -6.61
CA LEU A 15 -7.39 19.20 -5.15
C LEU A 15 -8.12 20.44 -4.62
N ARG A 16 -7.89 21.63 -5.22
CA ARG A 16 -8.63 22.84 -4.86
C ARG A 16 -10.11 22.76 -5.25
N VAL A 17 -10.43 22.23 -6.43
CA VAL A 17 -11.82 21.98 -6.84
C VAL A 17 -12.51 21.07 -5.82
N TYR A 18 -11.84 20.00 -5.38
CA TYR A 18 -12.37 19.10 -4.36
C TYR A 18 -12.63 19.82 -3.03
N GLU A 19 -11.64 20.52 -2.48
CA GLU A 19 -11.73 21.13 -1.15
C GLU A 19 -12.68 22.34 -1.09
N TYR A 20 -12.76 23.14 -2.16
CA TYR A 20 -13.52 24.39 -2.14
C TYR A 20 -14.89 24.33 -2.83
N ILE A 21 -15.11 23.37 -3.75
CA ILE A 21 -16.40 23.24 -4.44
C ILE A 21 -17.10 21.95 -4.05
N ILE A 22 -16.48 20.80 -4.34
CA ILE A 22 -17.15 19.50 -4.25
C ILE A 22 -17.48 19.15 -2.80
N LYS A 23 -16.48 19.19 -1.91
CA LYS A 23 -16.63 18.80 -0.50
C LYS A 23 -17.61 19.71 0.25
N PRO A 24 -17.56 21.04 0.15
CA PRO A 24 -18.57 21.92 0.75
C PRO A 24 -19.97 21.67 0.20
N ALA A 25 -20.13 21.47 -1.11
CA ALA A 25 -21.43 21.20 -1.71
C ALA A 25 -22.03 19.88 -1.25
N CYS A 26 -21.21 18.81 -1.13
CA CYS A 26 -21.66 17.54 -0.56
C CYS A 26 -22.13 17.70 0.89
N ILE A 27 -21.38 18.43 1.72
CA ILE A 27 -21.74 18.65 3.13
C ILE A 27 -23.04 19.47 3.23
N LEU A 28 -23.18 20.53 2.43
CA LEU A 28 -24.40 21.35 2.34
C LEU A 28 -25.61 20.54 1.82
N ALA A 29 -25.34 19.46 1.09
CA ALA A 29 -26.32 18.50 0.61
C ALA A 29 -26.65 17.37 1.61
N ASP A 30 -26.10 17.40 2.82
CA ASP A 30 -26.20 16.34 3.84
C ASP A 30 -25.57 14.99 3.41
N PHE A 31 -24.57 15.04 2.52
CA PHE A 31 -23.78 13.87 2.10
C PHE A 31 -22.39 13.87 2.74
N LYS A 32 -21.84 12.67 2.93
CA LYS A 32 -20.45 12.48 3.32
C LYS A 32 -19.57 12.40 2.06
N PRO A 33 -18.73 13.41 1.77
CA PRO A 33 -17.80 13.33 0.64
C PRO A 33 -16.70 12.30 0.92
N VAL A 34 -16.44 11.44 -0.05
CA VAL A 34 -15.35 10.45 -0.03
C VAL A 34 -14.63 10.53 -1.36
N ARG A 35 -13.33 10.82 -1.34
CA ARG A 35 -12.52 10.80 -2.56
C ARG A 35 -12.11 9.37 -2.86
N ALA A 36 -12.06 9.03 -4.16
CA ALA A 36 -11.81 7.67 -4.60
C ALA A 36 -10.44 7.13 -4.12
N ASP A 37 -9.44 8.01 -3.99
CA ASP A 37 -8.04 7.76 -3.64
C ASP A 37 -7.70 8.01 -2.15
N ASP A 38 -8.68 8.33 -1.28
CA ASP A 38 -8.42 8.66 0.14
C ASP A 38 -7.87 7.50 1.00
N VAL A 39 -7.81 6.27 0.48
CA VAL A 39 -7.27 5.12 1.21
C VAL A 39 -6.06 4.55 0.48
N LEU A 40 -4.89 4.77 1.09
CA LEU A 40 -3.58 4.28 0.66
C LEU A 40 -3.45 2.77 0.95
N ASN A 41 -4.27 1.94 0.31
CA ASN A 41 -4.04 0.50 0.29
C ASN A 41 -3.08 0.16 -0.86
N THR A 42 -2.09 -0.69 -0.59
CA THR A 42 -1.08 -1.14 -1.58
C THR A 42 -1.67 -2.10 -2.62
N ASN A 43 -2.85 -2.64 -2.38
CA ASN A 43 -3.57 -3.50 -3.32
C ASN A 43 -4.19 -2.68 -4.46
N HIS A 44 -4.45 -3.35 -5.60
CA HIS A 44 -4.96 -2.79 -6.86
C HIS A 44 -5.89 -1.57 -6.70
N ILE A 45 -5.33 -0.36 -6.74
CA ILE A 45 -6.01 0.93 -6.53
C ILE A 45 -7.27 1.05 -7.40
N ALA A 46 -7.19 0.59 -8.65
CA ALA A 46 -8.32 0.60 -9.58
C ALA A 46 -9.52 -0.22 -9.05
N LEU A 47 -9.29 -1.38 -8.45
CA LEU A 47 -10.36 -2.26 -7.98
C LEU A 47 -11.10 -1.64 -6.78
N ASP A 48 -10.35 -1.01 -5.87
CA ASP A 48 -10.92 -0.30 -4.71
C ASP A 48 -11.73 0.92 -5.15
N ILE A 49 -11.25 1.68 -6.13
CA ILE A 49 -11.98 2.80 -6.73
C ILE A 49 -13.30 2.30 -7.35
N LEU A 50 -13.26 1.25 -8.16
CA LEU A 50 -14.46 0.71 -8.81
C LEU A 50 -15.48 0.19 -7.80
N LYS A 51 -15.05 -0.53 -6.76
CA LYS A 51 -15.92 -0.96 -5.68
C LYS A 51 -16.63 0.22 -5.01
N ARG A 52 -15.89 1.28 -4.69
CA ARG A 52 -16.48 2.49 -4.09
C ARG A 52 -17.48 3.17 -5.00
N ILE A 53 -17.16 3.30 -6.29
CA ILE A 53 -18.08 3.88 -7.28
C ILE A 53 -19.35 3.06 -7.37
N ILE A 54 -19.25 1.74 -7.29
CA ILE A 54 -20.41 0.86 -7.30
C ILE A 54 -21.19 0.99 -5.98
N ASP A 55 -20.54 0.88 -4.83
CA ASP A 55 -21.19 0.79 -3.51
C ASP A 55 -21.78 2.12 -3.01
N SER A 56 -21.25 3.26 -3.46
CA SER A 56 -21.73 4.58 -3.03
C SER A 56 -23.17 4.84 -3.45
N ASP A 57 -23.94 5.53 -2.60
CA ASP A 57 -25.33 5.92 -2.87
C ASP A 57 -25.45 6.80 -4.11
N MET A 58 -24.49 7.71 -4.30
CA MET A 58 -24.37 8.61 -5.44
C MET A 58 -22.89 8.82 -5.78
N ALA A 59 -22.60 9.17 -7.03
CA ALA A 59 -21.28 9.63 -7.46
C ALA A 59 -21.33 11.07 -7.98
N LEU A 60 -20.22 11.79 -7.84
CA LEU A 60 -20.00 13.07 -8.50
C LEU A 60 -18.78 12.94 -9.41
N CYS A 61 -18.96 13.29 -10.68
CA CYS A 61 -18.00 13.06 -11.73
C CYS A 61 -17.53 14.39 -12.33
N ASP A 62 -16.24 14.70 -12.14
CA ASP A 62 -15.60 15.85 -12.78
C ASP A 62 -14.99 15.45 -14.12
N LEU A 63 -15.62 15.91 -15.20
CA LEU A 63 -15.29 15.62 -16.59
C LEU A 63 -14.24 16.55 -17.18
N SER A 64 -13.73 17.51 -16.39
CA SER A 64 -12.66 18.40 -16.81
C SER A 64 -11.45 17.61 -17.31
N THR A 65 -10.72 18.15 -18.29
CA THR A 65 -9.63 17.49 -19.04
C THR A 65 -10.03 16.33 -19.94
N GLN A 66 -11.30 15.89 -19.94
CA GLN A 66 -11.74 14.67 -20.61
C GLN A 66 -10.92 13.45 -20.18
N ASN A 67 -10.64 13.32 -18.88
CA ASN A 67 -9.78 12.28 -18.35
C ASN A 67 -10.33 10.88 -18.66
N PRO A 68 -9.59 10.01 -19.39
CA PRO A 68 -10.07 8.68 -19.77
C PRO A 68 -10.44 7.78 -18.58
N ASN A 69 -9.73 7.89 -17.45
CA ASN A 69 -10.02 7.10 -16.25
C ASN A 69 -11.36 7.52 -15.66
N VAL A 70 -11.63 8.83 -15.60
CA VAL A 70 -12.89 9.35 -15.08
C VAL A 70 -14.07 8.97 -15.99
N LEU A 71 -13.86 8.94 -17.31
CA LEU A 71 -14.88 8.48 -18.26
C LEU A 71 -15.18 6.99 -18.12
N TYR A 72 -14.15 6.17 -17.89
CA TYR A 72 -14.30 4.75 -17.62
C TYR A 72 -15.10 4.50 -16.34
N GLU A 73 -14.77 5.21 -15.26
CA GLU A 73 -15.48 5.19 -13.98
C GLU A 73 -16.97 5.58 -14.14
N LEU A 74 -17.24 6.64 -14.91
CA LEU A 74 -18.61 7.07 -15.24
C LEU A 74 -19.39 5.99 -15.99
N GLY A 75 -18.77 5.36 -17.00
CA GLY A 75 -19.39 4.29 -17.77
C GLY A 75 -19.81 3.11 -16.89
N ILE A 76 -18.94 2.70 -15.96
CA ILE A 76 -19.27 1.63 -15.00
C ILE A 76 -20.43 2.05 -14.10
N ARG A 77 -20.41 3.26 -13.53
CA ARG A 77 -21.50 3.74 -12.68
C ARG A 77 -22.84 3.75 -13.42
N GLN A 78 -22.84 4.20 -14.68
CA GLN A 78 -24.02 4.19 -15.54
C GLN A 78 -24.52 2.79 -15.84
N ALA A 79 -23.63 1.80 -15.99
CA ALA A 79 -24.00 0.40 -16.19
C ALA A 79 -24.87 -0.15 -15.05
N PHE A 80 -24.59 0.25 -13.81
CA PHE A 80 -25.39 -0.09 -12.62
C PHE A 80 -26.62 0.82 -12.41
N ASN A 81 -26.86 1.78 -13.31
CA ASN A 81 -27.98 2.73 -13.26
C ASN A 81 -28.10 3.44 -11.90
N LYS A 82 -26.97 3.81 -11.31
CA LYS A 82 -26.94 4.51 -10.03
C LYS A 82 -26.76 6.01 -10.25
N PRO A 83 -27.29 6.88 -9.37
CA PRO A 83 -27.32 8.31 -9.62
C PRO A 83 -25.90 8.90 -9.66
N VAL A 84 -25.71 9.84 -10.58
CA VAL A 84 -24.45 10.55 -10.82
C VAL A 84 -24.72 12.02 -11.15
N VAL A 85 -23.96 12.91 -10.52
CA VAL A 85 -23.90 14.34 -10.85
C VAL A 85 -22.66 14.58 -11.69
N LEU A 86 -22.80 15.29 -12.81
CA LEU A 86 -21.70 15.63 -13.71
C LEU A 86 -21.32 17.09 -13.48
N ILE A 87 -20.02 17.34 -13.37
CA ILE A 87 -19.46 18.69 -13.37
C ILE A 87 -18.33 18.78 -14.41
N LYS A 88 -18.06 19.98 -14.90
CA LYS A 88 -16.89 20.27 -15.74
C LYS A 88 -16.46 21.71 -15.54
N ASP A 89 -15.21 22.02 -15.89
CA ASP A 89 -14.78 23.40 -15.99
C ASP A 89 -15.28 24.08 -17.28
N SER A 90 -15.17 25.41 -17.31
CA SER A 90 -15.58 26.23 -18.45
C SER A 90 -14.73 26.03 -19.70
N LYS A 91 -13.46 25.66 -19.55
CA LYS A 91 -12.54 25.46 -20.68
C LYS A 91 -12.62 24.07 -21.32
N THR A 92 -13.15 23.06 -20.63
CA THR A 92 -13.24 21.71 -21.19
C THR A 92 -14.43 21.61 -22.13
N ASN A 93 -14.15 21.23 -23.38
CA ASN A 93 -15.18 20.95 -24.37
C ASN A 93 -16.03 19.76 -23.96
N ARG A 94 -17.33 19.85 -24.25
CA ARG A 94 -18.28 18.78 -23.94
C ARG A 94 -18.04 17.55 -24.81
N ILE A 95 -18.03 16.38 -24.16
CA ILE A 95 -17.79 15.10 -24.83
C ILE A 95 -19.07 14.65 -25.53
N PHE A 96 -18.98 14.36 -26.82
CA PHE A 96 -20.11 14.04 -27.69
C PHE A 96 -21.07 12.98 -27.12
N ASP A 97 -20.54 11.84 -26.68
CA ASP A 97 -21.33 10.69 -26.23
C ASP A 97 -22.14 10.95 -24.94
N ILE A 98 -21.78 11.98 -24.18
CA ILE A 98 -22.45 12.35 -22.93
C ILE A 98 -23.16 13.72 -22.99
N GLN A 99 -23.25 14.34 -24.17
CA GLN A 99 -23.95 15.64 -24.36
C GLN A 99 -25.44 15.57 -23.99
N GLY A 100 -26.04 14.38 -23.95
CA GLY A 100 -27.41 14.18 -23.48
C GLY A 100 -27.61 14.45 -21.99
N PHE A 101 -26.55 14.39 -21.17
CA PHE A 101 -26.63 14.54 -19.72
C PHE A 101 -26.26 15.95 -19.27
N ARG A 102 -27.08 16.54 -18.41
CA ARG A 102 -26.78 17.86 -17.84
C ARG A 102 -25.55 17.79 -16.93
N ASP A 103 -24.69 18.77 -17.08
CA ASP A 103 -23.48 18.98 -16.28
C ASP A 103 -23.50 20.40 -15.70
N LEU A 104 -22.95 20.56 -14.49
CA LEU A 104 -22.72 21.88 -13.90
C LEU A 104 -21.33 22.38 -14.30
N GLU A 105 -21.29 23.60 -14.82
CA GLU A 105 -20.04 24.24 -15.22
C GLU A 105 -19.45 25.08 -14.07
N TYR A 106 -18.13 25.02 -13.88
CA TYR A 106 -17.40 25.86 -12.92
C TYR A 106 -16.22 26.59 -13.58
N ASP A 107 -15.86 27.75 -13.02
CA ASP A 107 -14.69 28.53 -13.47
C ASP A 107 -13.39 27.85 -13.02
N GLU A 108 -12.50 27.54 -13.97
CA GLU A 108 -11.22 26.89 -13.69
C GLU A 108 -10.30 27.73 -12.78
N ASN A 109 -10.53 29.05 -12.71
CA ASN A 109 -9.76 29.97 -11.87
C ASN A 109 -10.22 29.97 -10.41
N LEU A 110 -11.36 29.32 -10.10
CA LEU A 110 -11.91 29.20 -8.74
C LEU A 110 -12.01 30.56 -8.04
N ARG A 111 -12.51 31.57 -8.76
CA ARG A 111 -12.69 32.92 -8.21
C ARG A 111 -13.63 32.88 -7.02
N ILE A 112 -13.20 33.45 -5.90
CA ILE A 112 -13.93 33.44 -4.62
C ILE A 112 -15.37 33.95 -4.81
N ASP A 113 -15.55 34.99 -5.63
CA ASP A 113 -16.85 35.59 -5.93
C ASP A 113 -17.86 34.59 -6.50
N ASN A 114 -17.39 33.58 -7.25
CA ASN A 114 -18.24 32.60 -7.95
C ASN A 114 -18.33 31.26 -7.21
N VAL A 115 -17.36 30.95 -6.35
CA VAL A 115 -17.27 29.64 -5.69
C VAL A 115 -18.47 29.37 -4.80
N GLN A 116 -18.95 30.38 -4.07
CA GLN A 116 -20.10 30.22 -3.18
C GLN A 116 -21.37 29.86 -3.97
N ASP A 117 -21.64 30.60 -5.05
CA ASP A 117 -22.80 30.33 -5.92
C ASP A 117 -22.72 28.93 -6.54
N ILE A 118 -21.54 28.51 -6.98
CA ILE A 118 -21.32 27.17 -7.54
C ILE A 118 -21.55 26.09 -6.48
N VAL A 119 -21.10 26.30 -5.24
CA VAL A 119 -21.31 25.36 -4.12
C VAL A 119 -22.80 25.19 -3.83
N GLU A 120 -23.55 26.29 -3.77
CA GLU A 120 -24.99 26.26 -3.52
C GLU A 120 -25.76 25.57 -4.66
N ASN A 121 -25.46 25.93 -5.90
CA ASN A 121 -26.04 25.31 -7.09
C ASN A 121 -25.72 23.81 -7.16
N LEU A 122 -24.47 23.43 -6.87
CA LEU A 122 -24.06 22.03 -6.85
C LEU A 122 -24.77 21.24 -5.76
N ALA A 123 -24.94 21.83 -4.57
CA ALA A 123 -25.66 21.19 -3.47
C ALA A 123 -27.15 20.97 -3.82
N GLU A 124 -27.79 21.92 -4.48
CA GLU A 124 -29.17 21.75 -4.97
C GLU A 124 -29.27 20.63 -6.01
N ILE A 125 -28.36 20.60 -6.99
CA ILE A 125 -28.33 19.55 -8.00
C ILE A 125 -28.13 18.17 -7.36
N ILE A 126 -27.21 18.03 -6.40
CA ILE A 126 -27.01 16.79 -5.65
C ILE A 126 -28.33 16.32 -4.99
N LYS A 127 -29.03 17.23 -4.30
CA LYS A 127 -30.31 16.91 -3.64
C LYS A 127 -31.37 16.47 -4.63
N VAL A 128 -31.53 17.20 -5.75
CA VAL A 128 -32.51 16.90 -6.79
C VAL A 128 -32.22 15.56 -7.45
N THR A 129 -30.98 15.34 -7.90
CA THR A 129 -30.58 14.10 -8.57
C THR A 129 -30.73 12.89 -7.65
N PHE A 130 -30.48 13.03 -6.34
CA PHE A 130 -30.68 11.94 -5.40
C PHE A 130 -32.16 11.67 -5.12
N LYS A 131 -32.97 12.72 -4.93
CA LYS A 131 -34.42 12.60 -4.71
C LYS A 131 -35.14 11.98 -5.91
N GLU A 132 -34.68 12.31 -7.12
CA GLU A 132 -35.29 11.86 -8.38
C GLU A 132 -34.57 10.64 -8.98
N LYS A 133 -33.77 9.90 -8.20
CA LYS A 133 -33.00 8.74 -8.68
C LYS A 133 -33.85 7.67 -9.40
N ASP A 134 -35.09 7.49 -8.97
CA ASP A 134 -36.01 6.47 -9.52
C ASP A 134 -36.76 6.99 -10.76
N THR A 135 -37.01 8.29 -10.83
CA THR A 135 -37.83 8.93 -11.86
C THR A 135 -37.00 9.51 -13.02
N GLN A 136 -35.88 10.17 -12.73
CA GLN A 136 -35.03 10.75 -13.76
C GLN A 136 -34.24 9.67 -14.51
N ILE A 137 -33.92 9.99 -15.76
CA ILE A 137 -33.08 9.16 -16.60
C ILE A 137 -31.66 9.70 -16.53
N ASN A 138 -30.87 9.16 -15.61
CA ASN A 138 -29.50 9.60 -15.35
C ASN A 138 -28.45 8.63 -15.93
N SER A 139 -28.88 7.63 -16.69
CA SER A 139 -28.01 6.62 -17.31
C SER A 139 -28.47 6.29 -18.73
N LEU A 140 -27.49 6.11 -19.62
CA LEU A 140 -27.71 5.60 -20.98
C LEU A 140 -28.40 4.23 -20.96
N VAL A 141 -28.13 3.39 -19.97
CA VAL A 141 -28.74 2.05 -19.86
C VAL A 141 -30.25 2.13 -19.72
N LYS A 142 -30.75 3.10 -18.94
CA LYS A 142 -32.18 3.35 -18.76
C LYS A 142 -32.80 3.98 -20.02
N LEU A 143 -32.06 4.82 -20.75
CA LEU A 143 -32.50 5.33 -22.07
C LEU A 143 -32.63 4.21 -23.11
N LEU A 144 -31.72 3.24 -23.09
CA LEU A 144 -31.73 2.10 -24.01
C LEU A 144 -32.80 1.06 -23.63
N GLY A 145 -33.47 1.20 -22.48
CA GLY A 145 -34.45 0.24 -21.99
C GLY A 145 -33.84 -1.11 -21.59
N ILE A 146 -32.53 -1.14 -21.31
CA ILE A 146 -31.81 -2.35 -20.93
C ILE A 146 -31.85 -2.51 -19.40
N THR A 147 -31.87 -3.75 -18.93
CA THR A 147 -31.74 -4.07 -17.50
C THR A 147 -30.38 -3.62 -16.97
N PRO A 148 -30.32 -2.81 -15.89
CA PRO A 148 -29.06 -2.44 -15.25
C PRO A 148 -28.26 -3.67 -14.80
N ALA A 149 -26.94 -3.50 -14.69
CA ALA A 149 -26.09 -4.52 -14.08
C ALA A 149 -26.51 -4.72 -12.61
N GLU A 150 -26.67 -5.97 -12.20
CA GLU A 150 -27.00 -6.34 -10.83
C GLU A 150 -25.77 -6.88 -10.11
N LEU A 151 -25.60 -6.48 -8.85
CA LEU A 151 -24.63 -7.07 -7.95
C LEU A 151 -25.25 -8.33 -7.36
N ASN A 152 -25.19 -9.44 -8.10
CA ASN A 152 -25.54 -10.73 -7.54
C ASN A 152 -24.62 -11.00 -6.35
N GLY A 153 -25.21 -11.21 -5.17
CA GLY A 153 -24.49 -11.41 -3.92
C GLY A 153 -23.37 -12.43 -4.09
N SER A 154 -22.18 -12.03 -3.63
CA SER A 154 -20.92 -12.77 -3.67
C SER A 154 -20.25 -12.90 -5.05
N THR A 155 -19.42 -11.92 -5.38
CA THR A 155 -18.05 -12.27 -5.83
C THR A 155 -17.28 -12.79 -4.61
N ASN A 156 -17.73 -13.92 -4.06
CA ASN A 156 -16.75 -14.90 -3.63
C ASN A 156 -15.92 -15.13 -4.89
N ILE A 157 -14.60 -15.06 -4.74
CA ILE A 157 -13.64 -15.61 -5.69
C ILE A 157 -14.32 -16.77 -6.42
N SER A 158 -14.43 -16.74 -7.76
CA SER A 158 -15.19 -17.76 -8.49
C SER A 158 -14.76 -19.13 -7.97
N ILE A 159 -15.67 -20.10 -7.79
CA ILE A 159 -15.30 -21.42 -7.23
C ILE A 159 -14.09 -22.00 -7.97
N GLU A 160 -14.02 -21.74 -9.28
CA GLU A 160 -12.88 -22.07 -10.13
C GLU A 160 -11.61 -21.32 -9.71
N THR A 161 -11.70 -20.02 -9.44
CA THR A 161 -10.57 -19.20 -8.96
C THR A 161 -10.13 -19.63 -7.55
N GLU A 162 -11.03 -20.01 -6.66
CA GLU A 162 -10.70 -20.50 -5.32
C GLU A 162 -10.04 -21.88 -5.39
N LEU A 163 -10.55 -22.77 -6.24
CA LEU A 163 -9.92 -24.04 -6.58
C LEU A 163 -8.54 -23.83 -7.21
N ILE A 164 -8.39 -22.87 -8.12
CA ILE A 164 -7.10 -22.53 -8.73
C ILE A 164 -6.13 -22.03 -7.66
N LEU A 165 -6.54 -21.13 -6.78
CA LEU A 165 -5.69 -20.62 -5.69
C LEU A 165 -5.32 -21.74 -4.69
N ASN A 166 -6.25 -22.62 -4.35
CA ASN A 166 -6.00 -23.77 -3.50
C ASN A 166 -5.05 -24.77 -4.15
N ASN A 167 -5.21 -25.02 -5.45
CA ASN A 167 -4.30 -25.87 -6.22
C ASN A 167 -2.90 -25.24 -6.34
N LEU A 168 -2.81 -23.94 -6.60
CA LEU A 168 -1.54 -23.20 -6.64
C LEU A 168 -0.83 -23.24 -5.29
N SER A 169 -1.55 -23.03 -4.19
CA SER A 169 -0.97 -23.15 -2.83
C SER A 169 -0.51 -24.58 -2.51
N SER A 170 -1.19 -25.59 -3.04
CA SER A 170 -0.82 -26.99 -2.88
C SER A 170 0.40 -27.36 -3.72
N ILE A 171 0.52 -26.78 -4.93
CA ILE A 171 1.69 -26.90 -5.79
C ILE A 171 2.89 -26.22 -5.14
N ASP A 172 2.71 -25.02 -4.59
CA ASP A 172 3.75 -24.28 -3.85
C ASP A 172 4.29 -25.12 -2.69
N LYS A 173 3.40 -25.68 -1.86
CA LYS A 173 3.80 -26.61 -0.77
C LYS A 173 4.54 -27.86 -1.28
N ARG A 174 4.13 -28.42 -2.42
CA ARG A 174 4.81 -29.58 -3.03
C ARG A 174 6.18 -29.20 -3.60
N LEU A 175 6.29 -28.05 -4.25
CA LEU A 175 7.55 -27.53 -4.78
C LEU A 175 8.53 -27.25 -3.64
N ASN A 176 8.10 -26.59 -2.57
CA ASN A 176 8.92 -26.40 -1.37
C ASN A 176 9.40 -27.73 -0.77
N ASN A 177 8.52 -28.75 -0.74
CA ASN A 177 8.92 -30.08 -0.28
C ASN A 177 9.94 -30.74 -1.23
N ILE A 178 9.78 -30.61 -2.55
CA ILE A 178 10.71 -31.14 -3.54
C ILE A 178 12.05 -30.41 -3.47
N GLU A 179 12.06 -29.08 -3.34
CA GLU A 179 13.28 -28.30 -3.12
C GLU A 179 14.01 -28.73 -1.84
N ASN A 180 13.25 -29.10 -0.80
CA ASN A 180 13.83 -29.68 0.42
C ASN A 180 14.36 -31.12 0.24
N PHE A 181 13.77 -31.92 -0.66
CA PHE A 181 14.26 -33.27 -1.03
C PHE A 181 15.42 -33.25 -2.03
N SER A 182 15.51 -32.22 -2.88
CA SER A 182 16.57 -32.04 -3.88
C SER A 182 17.83 -31.35 -3.33
N LYS A 183 17.78 -30.84 -2.09
CA LYS A 183 19.03 -30.64 -1.33
C LYS A 183 19.63 -32.01 -1.07
N PRO A 184 20.85 -32.32 -1.57
CA PRO A 184 21.48 -33.58 -1.26
C PRO A 184 21.54 -33.74 0.24
N GLN A 185 21.05 -34.88 0.74
CA GLN A 185 21.34 -35.31 2.11
C GLN A 185 22.86 -35.40 2.22
N THR A 186 23.50 -34.33 2.68
CA THR A 186 24.69 -34.50 3.46
C THR A 186 24.28 -35.44 4.57
N ARG A 187 24.99 -36.57 4.70
CA ARG A 187 24.97 -37.38 5.91
C ARG A 187 25.50 -36.50 7.04
N ASP A 188 24.65 -35.62 7.53
CA ASP A 188 24.89 -34.82 8.70
C ASP A 188 24.32 -35.62 9.86
N ASN A 189 25.23 -36.21 10.63
CA ASN A 189 24.97 -36.67 11.97
C ASN A 189 24.51 -35.46 12.80
N ASN A 190 23.26 -35.03 12.66
CA ASN A 190 22.66 -34.08 13.57
C ASN A 190 22.22 -34.83 14.82
N PRO A 191 22.82 -34.57 16.00
CA PRO A 191 22.08 -34.80 17.24
C PRO A 191 20.85 -33.90 17.19
N LYS A 192 19.71 -34.44 17.61
CA LYS A 192 18.41 -33.74 17.67
C LYS A 192 18.56 -32.35 18.33
N PRO A 193 17.85 -31.31 17.87
CA PRO A 193 17.83 -30.03 18.57
C PRO A 193 17.19 -30.25 19.93
N VAL A 194 17.98 -30.07 20.99
CA VAL A 194 17.49 -29.94 22.36
C VAL A 194 16.71 -28.63 22.40
N ASN A 195 15.48 -28.67 22.92
CA ASN A 195 14.76 -27.47 23.31
C ASN A 195 15.54 -26.81 24.45
N GLU A 196 16.47 -25.91 24.14
CA GLU A 196 17.17 -25.12 25.15
C GLU A 196 16.48 -23.76 25.25
N GLU A 197 15.84 -23.54 26.40
CA GLU A 197 15.48 -22.22 26.90
C GLU A 197 16.69 -21.28 26.84
N PRO A 198 16.50 -19.96 26.71
CA PRO A 198 17.62 -19.03 26.69
C PRO A 198 18.34 -19.06 28.05
N LEU A 199 19.48 -19.76 28.13
CA LEU A 199 20.34 -19.80 29.32
C LEU A 199 21.09 -18.47 29.46
N PHE A 200 20.47 -17.55 30.20
CA PHE A 200 20.99 -16.24 30.61
C PHE A 200 22.01 -16.31 31.78
N ASP A 201 22.61 -17.46 32.08
CA ASP A 201 23.25 -17.67 33.40
C ASP A 201 24.76 -17.33 33.51
N GLU A 202 25.41 -16.80 32.48
CA GLU A 202 26.85 -16.45 32.58
C GLU A 202 27.23 -15.07 31.99
N PHE A 203 26.25 -14.20 31.73
CA PHE A 203 26.53 -12.84 31.24
C PHE A 203 26.03 -11.80 32.24
N ASP A 204 26.94 -11.19 32.99
CA ASP A 204 26.61 -10.09 33.88
C ASP A 204 26.33 -8.84 33.03
N SER A 205 25.07 -8.38 33.04
CA SER A 205 24.58 -7.29 32.19
C SER A 205 25.25 -5.92 32.41
N SER A 206 26.18 -5.84 33.38
CA SER A 206 27.01 -4.67 33.65
C SER A 206 28.29 -4.59 32.80
N GLU A 207 28.64 -5.60 31.98
CA GLU A 207 29.85 -5.54 31.15
C GLU A 207 29.68 -4.58 29.95
N GLU A 208 30.59 -3.61 29.82
CA GLU A 208 30.55 -2.62 28.73
C GLU A 208 30.85 -3.26 27.36
N LYS A 209 30.03 -2.87 26.37
CA LYS A 209 30.19 -3.28 24.98
C LYS A 209 31.50 -2.69 24.43
N LEU A 210 32.29 -3.53 23.75
CA LEU A 210 33.53 -3.08 23.13
C LEU A 210 33.24 -2.03 22.05
N THR A 211 33.91 -0.89 22.14
CA THR A 211 33.83 0.17 21.12
C THR A 211 34.66 -0.21 19.89
N VAL A 212 34.36 0.38 18.74
CA VAL A 212 35.03 0.08 17.45
C VAL A 212 36.56 0.28 17.54
N THR A 213 37.01 1.25 18.33
CA THR A 213 38.42 1.53 18.62
C THR A 213 39.11 0.49 19.50
N GLU A 214 38.37 -0.22 20.35
CA GLU A 214 38.91 -1.28 21.20
C GLU A 214 38.93 -2.61 20.45
N ILE A 215 37.92 -2.84 19.61
CA ILE A 215 37.84 -3.98 18.69
C ILE A 215 39.04 -3.99 17.73
N SER A 216 39.51 -2.82 17.30
CA SER A 216 40.67 -2.69 16.42
C SER A 216 42.01 -2.92 17.11
N GLN A 217 42.04 -2.91 18.45
CA GLN A 217 43.23 -3.18 19.26
C GLN A 217 43.31 -4.62 19.77
N LEU A 218 42.27 -5.44 19.53
CA LEU A 218 42.25 -6.84 19.91
C LEU A 218 43.39 -7.61 19.24
N LYS A 219 44.08 -8.45 20.03
CA LYS A 219 45.15 -9.32 19.56
C LYS A 219 44.74 -10.77 19.70
N LYS A 220 45.38 -11.63 18.90
CA LYS A 220 45.23 -13.07 19.00
C LYS A 220 45.51 -13.52 20.44
N GLY A 221 44.53 -14.18 21.06
CA GLY A 221 44.56 -14.61 22.46
C GLY A 221 43.62 -13.85 23.38
N ASP A 222 43.05 -12.72 22.96
CA ASP A 222 42.15 -11.93 23.82
C ASP A 222 40.80 -12.62 24.02
N LYS A 223 40.28 -12.53 25.24
CA LYS A 223 38.97 -13.08 25.60
C LYS A 223 37.88 -12.02 25.43
N VAL A 224 36.80 -12.40 24.75
CA VAL A 224 35.62 -11.57 24.54
C VAL A 224 34.37 -12.36 24.87
N ALA A 225 33.33 -11.69 25.33
CA ALA A 225 32.03 -12.31 25.56
C ALA A 225 31.07 -11.99 24.39
N HIS A 226 30.28 -13.00 24.00
CA HIS A 226 29.23 -12.86 23.00
C HIS A 226 27.90 -13.40 23.56
N ILE A 227 26.84 -12.59 23.50
CA ILE A 227 25.52 -12.89 24.07
C ILE A 227 24.96 -14.27 23.70
N ARG A 228 25.30 -14.77 22.51
CA ARG A 228 24.81 -16.07 21.99
C ARG A 228 25.76 -17.24 22.22
N PHE A 229 27.06 -16.98 22.37
CA PHE A 229 28.09 -18.03 22.32
C PHE A 229 28.94 -18.09 23.60
N GLY A 230 28.69 -17.20 24.55
CA GLY A 230 29.43 -17.08 25.81
C GLY A 230 30.81 -16.47 25.61
N ILE A 231 31.75 -16.83 26.49
CA ILE A 231 33.13 -16.34 26.48
C ILE A 231 33.94 -17.09 25.41
N GLY A 232 34.61 -16.36 24.54
CA GLY A 232 35.48 -16.89 23.50
C GLY A 232 36.82 -16.20 23.41
N THR A 233 37.79 -16.89 22.84
CA THR A 233 39.16 -16.40 22.66
C THR A 233 39.43 -16.13 21.20
N LEU A 234 40.02 -14.98 20.87
CA LEU A 234 40.35 -14.62 19.50
C LEU A 234 41.52 -15.45 18.97
N VAL A 235 41.30 -16.13 17.85
CA VAL A 235 42.25 -17.08 17.24
C VAL A 235 42.97 -16.46 16.05
N LYS A 236 42.26 -15.64 15.26
CA LYS A 236 42.82 -15.01 14.06
C LYS A 236 42.02 -13.76 13.71
N ILE A 237 42.68 -12.76 13.15
CA ILE A 237 42.03 -11.57 12.57
C ILE A 237 42.47 -11.47 11.12
N GLU A 238 41.52 -11.22 10.23
CA GLU A 238 41.72 -11.01 8.81
C GLU A 238 41.00 -9.72 8.38
N GLY A 239 41.65 -8.90 7.55
CA GLY A 239 41.09 -7.65 7.03
C GLY A 239 41.93 -6.42 7.37
N ASN A 240 41.64 -5.30 6.71
CA ASN A 240 42.36 -4.05 6.88
C ASN A 240 41.58 -3.12 7.82
N LEU A 241 42.27 -2.42 8.75
CA LEU A 241 41.61 -1.53 9.73
C LEU A 241 40.86 -0.36 9.07
N GLU A 242 41.31 0.09 7.90
CA GLU A 242 40.72 1.22 7.18
C GLU A 242 39.41 0.86 6.46
N ASP A 243 39.16 -0.43 6.22
CA ASP A 243 37.89 -0.93 5.65
C ASP A 243 37.18 -1.88 6.63
N LEU A 244 36.43 -1.25 7.55
CA LEU A 244 35.64 -1.90 8.61
C LEU A 244 34.60 -2.91 8.10
N ASN A 245 34.27 -2.91 6.80
CA ASN A 245 33.35 -3.91 6.23
C ASN A 245 34.04 -5.23 5.89
N SER A 246 35.37 -5.26 5.87
CA SER A 246 36.19 -6.44 5.61
C SER A 246 36.83 -7.05 6.86
N PHE A 247 36.67 -6.41 8.03
CA PHE A 247 37.38 -6.76 9.27
C PHE A 247 36.68 -7.91 10.01
N ILE A 248 37.25 -9.12 9.90
CA ILE A 248 36.69 -10.38 10.41
C ILE A 248 37.62 -10.96 11.47
N GLY A 249 37.05 -11.31 12.62
CA GLY A 249 37.73 -12.05 13.69
C GLY A 249 37.23 -13.49 13.77
N GLU A 250 38.15 -14.44 13.83
CA GLU A 250 37.86 -15.83 14.17
C GLU A 250 38.05 -16.03 15.67
N PHE A 251 37.00 -16.48 16.35
CA PHE A 251 36.99 -16.73 17.78
C PHE A 251 36.68 -18.18 18.07
N ASN A 252 37.28 -18.74 19.10
CA ASN A 252 36.88 -20.01 19.67
C ASN A 252 36.09 -19.77 20.96
N PHE A 253 34.77 -19.92 20.87
CA PHE A 253 33.85 -19.75 22.00
C PHE A 253 33.70 -21.05 22.77
N LYS A 254 33.76 -21.00 24.11
CA LYS A 254 33.64 -22.19 24.97
C LYS A 254 32.37 -22.99 24.69
N LYS A 255 31.24 -22.32 24.41
CA LYS A 255 29.93 -22.95 24.15
C LYS A 255 29.52 -22.93 22.67
N GLY A 256 30.33 -22.35 21.79
CA GLY A 256 30.00 -22.16 20.36
C GLY A 256 31.03 -22.69 19.37
N GLY A 257 32.20 -23.13 19.83
CA GLY A 257 33.32 -23.55 18.98
C GLY A 257 33.92 -22.40 18.15
N TYR A 258 34.59 -22.74 17.05
CA TYR A 258 35.21 -21.76 16.16
C TYR A 258 34.15 -21.02 15.32
N LYS A 259 34.13 -19.69 15.40
CA LYS A 259 33.22 -18.81 14.67
C LYS A 259 33.99 -17.65 14.04
N LYS A 260 33.75 -17.41 12.75
CA LYS A 260 34.19 -16.18 12.06
C LYS A 260 33.10 -15.13 12.18
N LEU A 261 33.43 -13.96 12.73
CA LEU A 261 32.49 -12.88 12.96
C LEU A 261 33.01 -11.59 12.35
N LEU A 262 32.13 -10.88 11.63
CA LEU A 262 32.39 -9.51 11.20
C LEU A 262 32.35 -8.61 12.42
N LEU A 263 33.51 -8.07 12.80
CA LEU A 263 33.72 -7.46 14.12
C LEU A 263 32.85 -6.22 14.33
N ARG A 264 32.49 -5.50 13.27
CA ARG A 264 31.55 -4.36 13.30
C ARG A 264 30.17 -4.74 13.84
N TYR A 265 29.69 -5.96 13.60
CA TYR A 265 28.34 -6.42 13.96
C TYR A 265 28.33 -7.48 15.05
N ALA A 266 29.52 -7.94 15.46
CA ALA A 266 29.68 -9.08 16.35
C ALA A 266 29.20 -8.83 17.80
N ASN A 267 28.79 -7.61 18.17
CA ASN A 267 28.27 -7.26 19.50
C ASN A 267 29.06 -7.94 20.64
N LEU A 268 30.38 -7.71 20.64
CA LEU A 268 31.30 -8.30 21.61
C LEU A 268 31.41 -7.40 22.85
N TYR A 269 31.58 -8.03 24.01
CA TYR A 269 31.68 -7.37 25.31
C TYR A 269 33.02 -7.71 25.97
N LYS A 270 33.55 -6.78 26.78
CA LYS A 270 34.77 -7.02 27.55
C LYS A 270 34.50 -8.08 28.61
N SER A 271 35.22 -9.19 28.55
CA SER A 271 35.16 -10.20 29.62
C SER A 271 36.09 -9.78 30.75
N SER A 272 35.56 -9.51 31.94
CA SER A 272 36.35 -8.97 33.06
C SER A 272 37.03 -10.04 33.92
N ARG A 273 37.16 -11.30 33.45
CA ARG A 273 37.81 -12.42 34.19
C ARG A 273 38.53 -13.45 33.30
#